data_AF-A0A7C5EGQ0-F1
#
_entry.id   AF-A0A7C5EGQ0-F1
#
_cell.length_a   1.000
_cell.length_b   1.000
_cell.length_c   1.000
_cell.angle_alpha   90.00
_cell.angle_beta   90.00
_cell.angle_gamma   90.00
#
_symmetry.space_group_name_H-M   'P 1'
#
loop_
_entity.id
_entity.type
_entity.pdbx_description
1 polymer ?
#
loop_
_entity_poly.entity_id
_entity_poly.type
_entity_poly.pdbx_seq_one_letter_code
_entity_poly.pdbx_strand_id
1 'polypeptide(L)'
;MTSVEEFKQAWKELEVEEAKRGFLAHLASYVIVNAFLIFINLYTSPDSLWFFWVLGGWGIGLAFHFVFSRERFVISEWEEKAGKVEMRAKELKKKH
;
A
#
# COMPACT_ATOMS: atom_id res chain seq x y z
N MET A 1 -17.41 3.27 -26.58
CA MET A 1 -16.76 3.86 -25.39
C MET A 1 -15.91 5.02 -25.87
N THR A 2 -15.92 6.14 -25.18
CA THR A 2 -15.12 7.33 -25.52
C THR A 2 -13.67 7.13 -25.03
N SER A 3 -12.69 7.72 -25.73
CA SER A 3 -11.26 7.58 -25.42
C SER A 3 -10.87 8.00 -24.00
N VAL A 4 -11.66 8.87 -23.36
CA VAL A 4 -11.44 9.35 -21.99
C VAL A 4 -11.73 8.26 -20.96
N GLU A 5 -12.75 7.43 -21.18
CA GLU A 5 -13.18 6.38 -20.27
C GLU A 5 -12.22 5.21 -20.31
N GLU A 6 -11.70 4.88 -21.50
CA GLU A 6 -10.62 3.92 -21.69
C GLU A 6 -9.35 4.36 -20.96
N PHE A 7 -8.98 5.65 -21.08
CA PHE A 7 -7.85 6.21 -20.36
C PHE A 7 -8.04 6.12 -18.85
N LYS A 8 -9.18 6.57 -18.32
CA LYS A 8 -9.48 6.49 -16.86
C LYS A 8 -9.42 5.07 -16.33
N GLN A 9 -9.93 4.10 -17.09
CA GLN A 9 -9.89 2.69 -16.72
C GLN A 9 -8.44 2.18 -16.66
N ALA A 10 -7.63 2.47 -17.68
CA ALA A 10 -6.21 2.11 -17.71
C ALA A 10 -5.43 2.71 -16.52
N TRP A 11 -5.71 3.96 -16.15
CA TRP A 11 -5.08 4.58 -14.96
C TRP A 11 -5.45 3.88 -13.65
N LYS A 12 -6.74 3.55 -13.47
CA LYS A 12 -7.19 2.81 -12.28
C LYS A 12 -6.50 1.45 -12.17
N GLU A 13 -6.37 0.74 -13.28
CA GLU A 13 -5.69 -0.56 -13.33
C GLU A 13 -4.22 -0.44 -12.94
N LEU A 14 -3.51 0.56 -13.48
CA LEU A 14 -2.11 0.83 -13.16
C LEU A 14 -1.90 1.15 -11.67
N GLU A 15 -2.74 1.99 -11.07
CA GLU A 15 -2.62 2.32 -9.65
C GLU A 15 -2.87 1.11 -8.75
N VAL A 16 -3.85 0.27 -9.09
CA VAL A 16 -4.12 -0.97 -8.36
C VAL A 16 -2.94 -1.94 -8.48
N GLU A 17 -2.33 -2.04 -9.66
CA GLU A 17 -1.14 -2.86 -9.86
C GLU A 17 0.06 -2.34 -9.06
N GLU A 18 0.29 -1.03 -9.08
CA GLU A 18 1.38 -0.39 -8.33
C GLU A 18 1.21 -0.60 -6.81
N ALA A 19 0.00 -0.43 -6.29
CA ALA A 19 -0.31 -0.69 -4.89
C ALA A 19 -0.04 -2.16 -4.49
N LYS A 20 -0.42 -3.12 -5.35
CA LYS A 20 -0.13 -4.55 -5.13
C LYS A 20 1.37 -4.84 -5.15
N ARG A 21 2.12 -4.25 -6.10
CA ARG A 21 3.57 -4.41 -6.19
C ARG A 21 4.28 -3.82 -4.97
N GLY A 22 3.84 -2.64 -4.51
CA GLY A 22 4.34 -2.02 -3.28
C GLY A 22 4.10 -2.90 -2.05
N PHE A 23 2.89 -3.46 -1.91
CA PHE A 23 2.59 -4.40 -0.83
C PHE A 23 3.48 -5.66 -0.89
N LEU A 24 3.72 -6.23 -2.06
CA LEU A 24 4.61 -7.38 -2.21
C LEU A 24 6.04 -7.08 -1.77
N ALA A 25 6.55 -5.88 -2.04
CA ALA A 25 7.87 -5.45 -1.56
C ALA A 25 7.93 -5.38 -0.02
N HIS A 26 6.89 -4.82 0.62
CA HIS A 26 6.78 -4.79 2.09
C HIS A 26 6.64 -6.18 2.69
N LEU A 27 5.86 -7.07 2.06
CA LEU A 27 5.72 -8.46 2.47
C LEU A 27 7.05 -9.22 2.37
N ALA A 28 7.78 -9.05 1.26
CA ALA A 28 9.09 -9.67 1.08
C ALA A 28 10.08 -9.18 2.15
N SER A 29 10.14 -7.86 2.39
CA SER A 29 10.95 -7.29 3.46
C SER A 29 10.59 -7.86 4.83
N TYR A 30 9.28 -7.94 5.13
CA TYR A 30 8.79 -8.50 6.38
C TYR A 30 9.25 -9.95 6.57
N VAL A 31 9.10 -10.81 5.55
CA VAL A 31 9.51 -12.22 5.62
C VAL A 31 11.01 -12.36 5.81
N ILE A 32 11.82 -11.68 4.98
CA ILE A 32 13.28 -11.81 5.00
C ILE A 32 13.85 -11.33 6.33
N VAL A 33 13.44 -10.14 6.78
CA VAL A 33 13.95 -9.55 8.03
C VAL A 33 13.50 -10.36 9.24
N ASN A 34 12.22 -10.76 9.32
CA ASN A 34 11.76 -11.54 10.47
C ASN A 34 12.38 -12.94 10.51
N ALA A 35 12.58 -13.61 9.36
CA ALA A 35 13.29 -14.89 9.33
C ALA A 35 14.71 -14.76 9.88
N PHE A 36 15.43 -13.70 9.52
CA PHE A 36 16.75 -13.41 10.04
C PHE A 36 16.74 -13.10 11.55
N LEU A 37 15.79 -12.31 12.03
CA LEU A 37 15.67 -11.98 13.46
C LEU A 37 15.25 -13.18 14.31
N ILE A 38 14.37 -14.05 13.80
CA ILE A 38 14.03 -15.32 14.44
C ILE A 38 15.29 -16.17 14.60
N PHE A 39 16.09 -16.30 13.53
CA PHE A 39 17.35 -17.03 13.59
C PHE A 39 18.30 -16.46 14.64
N ILE A 40 18.53 -15.14 14.66
CA ILE A 40 19.37 -14.48 15.66
C ILE A 40 18.84 -14.77 17.07
N ASN A 41 17.54 -14.62 17.29
CA ASN A 41 16.98 -14.81 18.62
C ASN A 41 17.19 -16.24 19.11
N LEU A 42 16.87 -17.24 18.30
CA LEU A 42 17.00 -18.64 18.69
C LEU A 42 18.48 -19.05 18.88
N TYR A 43 19.40 -18.45 18.13
CA TYR A 43 20.83 -18.73 18.25
C TYR A 43 21.48 -18.07 19.47
N THR A 44 21.08 -16.83 19.79
CA THR A 44 21.76 -16.03 20.82
C THR A 44 21.09 -16.08 22.19
N SER A 45 19.77 -16.27 22.24
CA SER A 45 18.97 -16.19 23.47
C SER A 45 17.72 -17.05 23.35
N PRO A 46 17.85 -18.39 23.23
CA PRO A 46 16.71 -19.29 23.05
C PRO A 46 15.71 -19.25 24.22
N ASP A 47 16.17 -18.90 25.42
CA ASP A 47 15.31 -18.78 26.61
C ASP A 47 14.47 -17.48 26.64
N SER A 48 14.74 -16.54 25.74
CA SER A 48 14.04 -15.24 25.68
C SER A 48 13.60 -14.93 24.25
N LEU A 49 12.34 -15.26 23.92
CA LEU A 49 11.79 -15.18 22.56
C LEU A 49 11.28 -13.77 22.21
N TRP A 50 12.17 -12.78 22.17
CA TRP A 50 11.83 -11.40 21.80
C TRP A 50 11.34 -11.22 20.36
N PHE A 51 11.61 -12.16 19.45
CA PHE A 51 11.20 -12.10 18.06
C PHE A 51 9.67 -12.01 17.91
N PHE A 52 8.89 -12.51 18.87
CA PHE A 52 7.42 -12.41 18.86
C PHE A 52 6.93 -10.96 18.87
N TRP A 53 7.59 -10.10 19.64
CA TRP A 53 7.25 -8.69 19.71
C TRP A 53 7.54 -7.97 18.40
N VAL A 54 8.64 -8.33 17.73
CA VAL A 54 9.00 -7.79 16.42
C VAL A 54 8.00 -8.25 15.36
N LEU A 55 7.72 -9.57 15.29
CA LEU A 55 6.72 -10.14 14.37
C LEU A 55 5.36 -9.46 14.55
N GLY A 56 4.89 -9.33 15.79
CA GLY A 56 3.61 -8.72 16.10
C GLY A 56 3.58 -7.23 15.75
N GLY A 57 4.57 -6.46 16.20
CA GLY A 57 4.64 -5.02 15.96
C GLY A 57 4.69 -4.67 14.47
N TRP A 58 5.57 -5.34 13.71
CA TRP A 58 5.65 -5.13 12.26
C TRP A 58 4.46 -5.74 11.52
N GLY A 59 3.91 -6.86 12.02
CA GLY A 59 2.80 -7.58 11.38
C GLY A 59 1.53 -6.74 11.32
N ILE A 60 1.30 -5.89 12.32
CA ILE A 60 0.22 -4.91 12.32
C ILE A 60 0.40 -3.91 11.15
N GLY A 61 1.60 -3.36 10.97
CA GLY A 61 1.89 -2.45 9.86
C GLY A 61 1.69 -3.11 8.50
N LEU A 62 2.15 -4.36 8.36
CA LEU A 62 1.94 -5.15 7.14
C LEU A 62 0.45 -5.40 6.87
N ALA A 63 -0.36 -5.68 7.90
CA ALA A 63 -1.79 -5.85 7.76
C ALA A 63 -2.49 -4.57 7.28
N PHE A 64 -2.08 -3.39 7.77
CA PHE A 64 -2.56 -2.12 7.26
C PHE A 64 -2.19 -1.92 5.79
N HIS A 65 -0.93 -2.15 5.41
CA HIS A 65 -0.50 -2.07 4.01
C HIS A 65 -1.30 -3.01 3.11
N PHE A 66 -1.60 -4.24 3.57
CA PHE A 66 -2.47 -5.16 2.84
C PHE A 66 -3.86 -4.57 2.61
N VAL A 67 -4.51 -4.07 3.67
CA VAL A 67 -5.86 -3.49 3.57
C VAL A 67 -5.89 -2.33 2.59
N PHE A 68 -4.95 -1.39 2.69
CA PHE A 68 -4.90 -0.21 1.82
C PHE A 68 -4.47 -0.52 0.38
N SER A 69 -3.74 -1.62 0.14
CA SER A 69 -3.41 -2.08 -1.22
C SER A 69 -4.57 -2.74 -1.97
N ARG A 70 -5.72 -2.98 -1.31
CA ARG A 70 -6.89 -3.57 -1.96
C ARG A 70 -7.52 -2.58 -2.93
N GLU A 71 -7.94 -3.11 -4.07
CA GLU A 71 -8.56 -2.36 -5.18
C GLU A 71 -9.62 -1.34 -4.71
N ARG A 72 -10.51 -1.73 -3.80
CA ARG A 72 -11.55 -0.84 -3.26
C ARG A 72 -10.99 0.45 -2.65
N PHE A 73 -9.91 0.35 -1.87
CA PHE A 73 -9.32 1.50 -1.18
C PHE A 73 -8.50 2.35 -2.16
N VAL A 74 -7.73 1.72 -3.03
CA VAL A 74 -6.93 2.40 -4.07
C VAL A 74 -7.85 3.21 -5.00
N ILE A 75 -8.90 2.58 -5.54
CA ILE A 75 -9.85 3.26 -6.43
C ILE A 75 -10.58 4.40 -5.70
N SER A 76 -11.01 4.18 -4.46
CA SER A 76 -11.65 5.22 -3.65
C SER A 76 -10.76 6.45 -3.46
N GLU A 77 -9.46 6.23 -3.17
CA GLU A 77 -8.50 7.31 -2.99
C GLU A 77 -8.24 8.04 -4.31
N TRP A 78 -8.14 7.31 -5.42
CA TRP A 78 -8.00 7.89 -6.74
C TRP A 78 -9.18 8.79 -7.13
N GLU A 79 -10.40 8.32 -6.92
CA GLU A 79 -11.62 9.07 -7.23
C GLU A 79 -11.71 10.36 -6.41
N GLU A 80 -11.34 10.30 -5.12
CA GLU A 80 -11.25 11.48 -4.27
C GLU A 80 -10.23 12.49 -4.79
N LYS A 81 -9.03 12.03 -5.17
CA LYS A 81 -7.97 12.88 -5.75
C LYS A 81 -8.43 13.50 -7.07
N ALA A 82 -9.00 12.72 -7.97
CA ALA A 82 -9.53 13.19 -9.26
C ALA A 82 -10.60 14.27 -9.06
N GLY A 83 -11.53 14.06 -8.12
CA GLY A 83 -12.56 15.05 -7.78
C GLY A 83 -11.97 16.37 -7.26
N LYS A 84 -10.95 16.31 -6.39
CA LYS A 84 -10.26 17.51 -5.89
C LYS A 84 -9.55 18.28 -7.02
N VAL A 85 -8.91 17.57 -7.94
CA VAL A 85 -8.26 18.18 -9.12
C VAL A 85 -9.28 18.88 -10.01
N GLU A 86 -10.42 18.23 -10.27
CA GLU A 86 -11.48 18.82 -11.11
C GLU A 86 -12.07 20.08 -10.47
N MET A 87 -12.35 20.06 -9.16
CA MET A 87 -12.85 21.23 -8.42
C MET A 87 -11.88 22.41 -8.51
N ARG A 88 -10.59 22.16 -8.30
CA ARG A 88 -9.54 23.20 -8.39
C ARG A 88 -9.40 23.76 -9.80
N ALA A 89 -9.52 22.92 -10.83
CA ALA A 89 -9.51 23.35 -12.23
C ALA A 89 -10.69 24.28 -12.55
N LYS A 90 -11.89 23.98 -12.01
CA LYS A 90 -13.08 24.84 -12.15
C LYS A 90 -12.91 26.20 -11.47
N GLU A 91 -12.34 26.22 -10.26
CA GLU A 91 -12.07 27.47 -9.53
C GLU A 91 -11.09 28.39 -10.27
N LEU A 92 -10.04 27.82 -10.87
CA LEU A 92 -9.07 28.58 -11.66
C LEU A 92 -9.69 29.19 -12.92
N LYS A 93 -10.54 28.43 -13.62
CA LYS A 93 -11.27 28.94 -14.81
C LYS A 93 -12.27 30.06 -14.47
N LYS A 94 -12.86 30.05 -13.28
CA LYS A 94 -13.80 31.10 -12.83
C LYS A 94 -13.11 32.41 -12.45
N LYS A 95 -11.80 32.38 -12.17
CA LYS A 95 -10.99 33.56 -11.81
C LYS A 95 -10.39 34.28 -13.03
N HIS A 96 -10.48 33.69 -14.22
CA HIS A 96 -10.16 34.32 -15.51
C HIS A 96 -11.45 34.74 -16.21
#